data_AF-A0A6I3M6S7-F1
#
_entry.id   AF-A0A6I3M6S7-F1
#
_cell.length_a   1.000
_cell.length_b   1.000
_cell.length_c   1.000
_cell.angle_alpha   90.00
_cell.angle_beta   90.00
_cell.angle_gamma   90.00
#
_symmetry.space_group_name_H-M   'P 1'
#
loop_
_entity.id
_entity.type
_entity.pdbx_description
1 polymer ?
#
loop_
_entity_poly.entity_id
_entity_poly.type
_entity_poly.pdbx_seq_one_letter_code
_entity_poly.pdbx_strand_id
1 'polypeptide(L)'
;MATAFQSERVARFDGVPPSVWSPLSGFRRARDGWVRTHGNYPHHAAALRRVLGVDERADAAAIDAAVVRWSAAALAEAVTRAGGMCVAVEVEDPSLDRELRRHPLIESSRLGDAEPVATNRSGHDRPLEGIRVLDLTRVIAGPVATRTLALLGAEVLRIDPPSPPELEWQHLEGGPGKRSALLDLRSADEAERFDDLLAGADAIVLGYRPASLGRLGLSPEDLAVRHPGLVIGQLAAWGFDDAAGERGGFDSLVQASSGIAFVEGAPDTPGALPAQALDHATGYLLAAAIMTLLRRRSIDGGSWLARMSLRRTAAELLGLPRRVEPGPAGLDDAARESHAGTVSGLAGVQRIAAPAIASPDGLMRWSAPPHPWGSDRPSWA
;
A
#
# COMPACT_ATOMS: atom_id res chain seq x y z
N MET A 1 12.35 -14.80 0.00
CA MET A 1 11.25 -14.18 -0.75
C MET A 1 9.91 -14.18 -0.01
N ALA A 2 9.36 -15.32 0.42
CA ALA A 2 8.09 -15.36 1.18
C ALA A 2 8.13 -14.49 2.46
N THR A 3 9.28 -14.37 3.11
CA THR A 3 9.54 -13.43 4.21
C THR A 3 9.10 -12.01 3.91
N ALA A 4 9.26 -11.55 2.67
CA ALA A 4 8.95 -10.17 2.31
C ALA A 4 7.45 -9.87 2.39
N PHE A 5 6.58 -10.89 2.36
CA PHE A 5 5.14 -10.77 2.56
C PHE A 5 4.75 -10.80 4.05
N GLN A 6 5.68 -11.21 4.91
CA GLN A 6 5.55 -11.23 6.38
C GLN A 6 6.59 -10.29 7.00
N SER A 7 6.94 -9.21 6.30
CA SER A 7 8.06 -8.36 6.65
C SER A 7 7.88 -7.71 8.02
N GLU A 8 6.64 -7.46 8.43
CA GLU A 8 6.28 -6.93 9.76
C GLU A 8 6.65 -7.89 10.89
N ARG A 9 6.73 -9.21 10.63
CA ARG A 9 7.10 -10.22 11.64
C ARG A 9 8.60 -10.27 11.88
N VAL A 10 9.39 -9.86 10.89
CA VAL A 10 10.86 -9.79 10.96
C VAL A 10 11.34 -8.39 11.32
N ALA A 11 10.52 -7.37 11.06
CA ALA A 11 10.83 -5.99 11.36
C ALA A 11 11.23 -5.80 12.84
N ARG A 12 12.39 -5.18 13.07
CA ARG A 12 12.81 -4.72 14.40
C ARG A 12 13.38 -3.30 14.28
N PHE A 13 12.93 -2.41 15.16
CA PHE A 13 13.37 -1.03 15.27
C PHE A 13 14.10 -0.89 16.61
N ASP A 14 15.41 -0.70 16.56
CA ASP A 14 16.32 -0.77 17.73
C ASP A 14 16.12 -2.06 18.55
N GLY A 15 15.95 -3.19 17.84
CA GLY A 15 15.73 -4.51 18.43
C GLY A 15 14.28 -4.77 18.87
N VAL A 16 13.39 -3.78 18.81
CA VAL A 16 12.00 -3.90 19.26
C VAL A 16 11.07 -4.25 18.09
N PRO A 17 10.22 -5.29 18.19
CA PRO A 17 9.22 -5.57 17.17
C PRO A 17 8.11 -4.51 17.15
N PRO A 18 7.54 -4.19 15.97
CA PRO A 18 6.47 -3.20 15.89
C PRO A 18 5.16 -3.69 16.51
N SER A 19 4.37 -2.74 17.02
CA SER A 19 2.96 -2.98 17.37
C SER A 19 2.10 -2.81 16.12
N VAL A 20 1.86 -3.92 15.42
CA VAL A 20 1.18 -3.92 14.10
C VAL A 20 -0.34 -3.79 14.23
N TRP A 21 -0.93 -4.39 15.26
CA TRP A 21 -2.38 -4.54 15.38
C TRP A 21 -2.93 -3.86 16.63
N SER A 22 -3.88 -2.95 16.40
CA SER A 22 -4.71 -2.40 17.47
C SER A 22 -5.67 -3.46 18.00
N PRO A 23 -5.97 -3.49 19.31
CA PRO A 23 -7.03 -4.33 19.87
C PRO A 23 -8.41 -4.09 19.25
N LEU A 24 -8.59 -2.93 18.59
CA LEU A 24 -9.80 -2.59 17.84
C LEU A 24 -9.84 -3.15 16.42
N SER A 25 -8.72 -3.66 15.90
CA SER A 25 -8.64 -4.28 14.58
C SER A 25 -8.88 -5.78 14.68
N GLY A 26 -9.95 -6.29 14.09
CA GLY A 26 -10.33 -7.68 14.30
C GLY A 26 -11.58 -8.11 13.55
N PHE A 27 -11.79 -9.42 13.49
CA PHE A 27 -13.08 -9.98 13.15
C PHE A 27 -13.97 -9.96 14.38
N ARG A 28 -15.21 -9.49 14.24
CA ARG A 28 -16.17 -9.41 15.34
C ARG A 28 -17.54 -9.90 14.92
N ARG A 29 -18.20 -10.65 15.80
CA ARG A 29 -19.52 -11.21 15.55
C ARG A 29 -20.58 -10.12 15.68
N ALA A 30 -21.21 -9.77 14.56
CA ALA A 30 -22.42 -8.96 14.52
C ALA A 30 -23.66 -9.86 14.70
N ARG A 31 -24.86 -9.30 14.75
CA ARG A 31 -26.13 -10.04 14.94
C ARG A 31 -26.36 -11.10 13.86
N ASP A 32 -26.12 -10.76 12.60
CA ASP A 32 -26.48 -11.56 11.42
C ASP A 32 -25.26 -12.00 10.58
N GLY A 33 -24.05 -11.74 11.06
CA GLY A 33 -22.83 -12.14 10.39
C GLY A 33 -21.58 -11.70 11.15
N TRP A 34 -20.52 -11.41 10.40
CA TRP A 34 -19.26 -10.91 10.92
C TRP A 34 -18.93 -9.55 10.30
N VAL A 35 -18.20 -8.73 11.05
CA VAL A 35 -17.53 -7.54 10.51
C VAL A 35 -16.03 -7.65 10.68
N ARG A 36 -15.28 -7.00 9.80
CA ARG A 36 -13.86 -6.72 9.98
C ARG A 36 -13.69 -5.24 10.30
N THR A 37 -13.27 -4.94 11.53
CA THR A 37 -12.94 -3.58 11.96
C THR A 37 -11.45 -3.29 11.76
N HIS A 38 -11.13 -2.03 11.47
CA HIS A 38 -9.74 -1.57 11.38
C HIS A 38 -9.54 -0.30 12.21
N GLY A 39 -8.90 -0.47 13.37
CA GLY A 39 -8.63 0.58 14.36
C GLY A 39 -7.15 0.83 14.61
N ASN A 40 -6.28 0.51 13.65
CA ASN A 40 -4.82 0.71 13.77
C ASN A 40 -4.42 2.19 13.85
N TYR A 41 -5.20 3.07 13.20
CA TYR A 41 -4.99 4.52 13.30
C TYR A 41 -5.89 5.13 14.40
N PRO A 42 -5.39 6.10 15.18
CA PRO A 42 -6.16 6.72 16.27
C PRO A 42 -7.52 7.29 15.84
N HIS A 43 -7.60 7.91 14.66
CA HIS A 43 -8.85 8.46 14.15
C HIS A 43 -9.86 7.37 13.74
N HIS A 44 -9.40 6.25 13.17
CA HIS A 44 -10.28 5.10 12.90
C HIS A 44 -10.79 4.44 14.19
N ALA A 45 -9.90 4.30 15.18
CA ALA A 45 -10.24 3.81 16.51
C ALA A 45 -11.30 4.68 17.19
N ALA A 46 -11.13 6.01 17.15
CA ALA A 46 -12.07 6.97 17.73
C ALA A 46 -13.45 6.92 17.03
N ALA A 47 -13.47 6.81 15.70
CA ALA A 47 -14.71 6.68 14.94
C ALA A 47 -15.47 5.40 15.30
N LEU A 48 -14.78 4.26 15.39
CA LEU A 48 -15.38 2.99 15.80
C LEU A 48 -15.97 3.07 17.21
N ARG A 49 -15.21 3.60 18.18
CA ARG A 49 -15.68 3.76 19.58
C ARG A 49 -16.92 4.64 19.67
N ARG A 50 -16.94 5.76 18.94
CA ARG A 50 -18.08 6.68 18.88
C ARG A 50 -19.34 6.00 18.37
N VAL A 51 -19.25 5.21 17.31
CA VAL A 51 -20.39 4.47 16.74
C VAL A 51 -20.88 3.38 17.69
N LEU A 52 -19.97 2.68 18.36
CA LEU A 52 -20.32 1.63 19.31
C LEU A 52 -20.79 2.17 20.67
N GLY A 53 -20.57 3.46 20.97
CA GLY A 53 -20.90 4.07 22.25
C GLY A 53 -20.07 3.53 23.41
N VAL A 54 -18.82 3.12 23.15
CA VAL A 54 -17.90 2.57 24.16
C VAL A 54 -16.78 3.56 24.49
N ASP A 55 -16.32 3.55 25.73
CA ASP A 55 -15.24 4.44 26.19
C ASP A 55 -13.84 3.94 25.74
N GLU A 56 -12.81 4.73 26.04
CA GLU A 56 -11.42 4.43 25.66
C GLU A 56 -10.84 3.20 26.39
N ARG A 57 -11.33 2.90 27.60
CA ARG A 57 -10.91 1.81 28.46
C ARG A 57 -11.66 0.51 28.18
N ALA A 58 -12.67 0.54 27.30
CA ALA A 58 -13.41 -0.64 26.89
C ALA A 58 -12.47 -1.74 26.40
N ASP A 59 -12.58 -2.91 27.03
CA ASP A 59 -11.86 -4.11 26.64
C ASP A 59 -12.52 -4.80 25.44
N ALA A 60 -11.90 -5.89 24.96
CA ALA A 60 -12.42 -6.65 23.82
C ALA A 60 -13.86 -7.15 24.04
N ALA A 61 -14.19 -7.57 25.27
CA ALA A 61 -15.51 -8.09 25.59
C ALA A 61 -16.60 -7.01 25.53
N ALA A 62 -16.30 -5.80 26.03
CA ALA A 62 -17.21 -4.66 25.94
C ALA A 62 -17.47 -4.24 24.48
N ILE A 63 -16.43 -4.27 23.64
CA ILE A 63 -16.55 -3.98 22.21
C ILE A 63 -17.41 -5.04 21.53
N ASP A 64 -17.17 -6.32 21.79
CA ASP A 64 -17.93 -7.41 21.17
C ASP A 64 -19.42 -7.38 21.61
N ALA A 65 -19.68 -7.06 22.88
CA ALA A 65 -21.03 -6.85 23.41
C ALA A 65 -21.77 -5.66 22.78
N ALA A 66 -21.04 -4.65 22.29
CA ALA A 66 -21.62 -3.56 21.52
C ALA A 66 -21.87 -3.98 20.05
N VAL A 67 -20.91 -4.67 19.42
CA VAL A 67 -20.98 -5.08 18.01
C VAL A 67 -22.14 -6.05 17.75
N VAL A 68 -22.39 -7.01 18.65
CA VAL A 68 -23.45 -8.02 18.47
C VAL A 68 -24.87 -7.44 18.36
N ARG A 69 -25.06 -6.18 18.78
CA ARG A 69 -26.35 -5.47 18.70
C ARG A 69 -26.68 -4.98 17.29
N TRP A 70 -25.67 -4.90 16.43
CA TRP A 70 -25.79 -4.39 15.06
C TRP A 70 -25.91 -5.53 14.06
N SER A 71 -26.60 -5.30 12.94
CA SER A 71 -26.35 -6.07 11.72
C SER A 71 -24.98 -5.70 11.13
N ALA A 72 -24.30 -6.65 10.50
CA ALA A 72 -22.97 -6.43 9.92
C ALA A 72 -22.95 -5.25 8.93
N ALA A 73 -23.92 -5.20 8.01
CA ALA A 73 -24.04 -4.14 7.01
C ALA A 73 -24.25 -2.75 7.65
N ALA A 74 -25.22 -2.63 8.57
CA ALA A 74 -25.51 -1.35 9.23
C ALA A 74 -24.33 -0.84 10.07
N LEU A 75 -23.58 -1.73 10.74
CA LEU A 75 -22.39 -1.32 11.48
C LEU A 75 -21.28 -0.84 10.55
N ALA A 76 -21.02 -1.57 9.47
CA ALA A 76 -20.03 -1.17 8.48
C ALA A 76 -20.35 0.22 7.91
N GLU A 77 -21.60 0.44 7.50
CA GLU A 77 -22.08 1.72 6.98
C GLU A 77 -21.93 2.85 8.03
N ALA A 78 -22.38 2.61 9.27
CA ALA A 78 -22.31 3.61 10.33
C ALA A 78 -20.86 4.00 10.66
N VAL A 79 -19.95 3.03 10.72
CA VAL A 79 -18.52 3.28 10.96
C VAL A 79 -17.89 4.03 9.80
N THR A 80 -18.16 3.64 8.55
CA THR A 80 -17.66 4.36 7.36
C THR A 80 -18.15 5.80 7.33
N ARG A 81 -19.44 6.05 7.62
CA ARG A 81 -20.01 7.39 7.68
C ARG A 81 -19.38 8.26 8.77
N ALA A 82 -18.97 7.65 9.87
CA ALA A 82 -18.25 8.33 10.96
C ALA A 82 -16.75 8.57 10.68
N GLY A 83 -16.25 8.21 9.48
CA GLY A 83 -14.84 8.33 9.10
C GLY A 83 -13.96 7.19 9.61
N GLY A 84 -14.55 6.10 10.11
CA GLY A 84 -13.86 4.87 10.50
C GLY A 84 -13.77 3.85 9.38
N MET A 85 -13.18 2.70 9.69
CA MET A 85 -12.94 1.62 8.74
C MET A 85 -13.54 0.32 9.24
N CYS A 86 -14.57 -0.16 8.54
CA CYS A 86 -15.28 -1.39 8.84
C CYS A 86 -15.92 -1.94 7.57
N VAL A 87 -15.94 -3.25 7.41
CA VAL A 87 -16.68 -3.93 6.33
C VAL A 87 -17.42 -5.13 6.90
N ALA A 88 -18.54 -5.49 6.28
CA ALA A 88 -19.11 -6.82 6.48
C ALA A 88 -18.14 -7.87 5.92
N VAL A 89 -18.07 -9.02 6.58
CA VAL A 89 -17.36 -10.19 6.06
C VAL A 89 -18.31 -10.91 5.12
N GLU A 90 -17.90 -11.04 3.87
CA GLU A 90 -18.70 -11.65 2.82
C GLU A 90 -18.20 -13.06 2.54
N VAL A 91 -19.11 -13.92 2.06
CA VAL A 91 -18.72 -15.21 1.46
C VAL A 91 -18.16 -15.00 0.06
N GLU A 92 -17.42 -15.99 -0.43
CA GLU A 92 -16.90 -15.94 -1.80
C GLU A 92 -18.03 -15.87 -2.84
N ASP A 93 -17.89 -14.97 -3.81
CA ASP A 93 -18.75 -14.90 -5.00
C ASP A 93 -17.88 -15.13 -6.26
N PRO A 94 -17.81 -16.40 -6.74
CA PRO A 94 -17.00 -16.74 -7.90
C PRO A 94 -17.46 -16.05 -9.19
N SER A 95 -18.72 -15.57 -9.26
CA SER A 95 -19.26 -14.88 -10.43
C SER A 95 -18.74 -13.45 -10.50
N LEU A 96 -18.75 -12.73 -9.38
CA LEU A 96 -18.18 -11.40 -9.25
C LEU A 96 -16.67 -11.42 -9.51
N ASP A 97 -15.95 -12.37 -8.92
CA ASP A 97 -14.51 -12.47 -9.13
C ASP A 97 -14.14 -12.81 -10.58
N ARG A 98 -14.97 -13.62 -11.26
CA ARG A 98 -14.78 -13.91 -12.69
C ARG A 98 -14.98 -12.67 -13.55
N GLU A 99 -15.96 -11.83 -13.21
CA GLU A 99 -16.18 -10.56 -13.91
C GLU A 99 -15.00 -9.61 -13.71
N LEU A 100 -14.55 -9.43 -12.46
CA LEU A 100 -13.36 -8.61 -12.18
C LEU A 100 -12.12 -9.11 -12.93
N ARG A 101 -11.95 -10.43 -13.07
CA ARG A 101 -10.85 -11.04 -13.82
C ARG A 101 -10.91 -10.82 -15.33
N ARG A 102 -12.02 -10.36 -15.90
CA ARG A 102 -12.08 -9.94 -17.32
C ARG A 102 -11.28 -8.68 -17.59
N HIS A 103 -11.08 -7.86 -16.56
CA HIS A 103 -10.22 -6.69 -16.63
C HIS A 103 -8.75 -7.06 -16.34
N PRO A 104 -7.78 -6.37 -16.98
CA PRO A 104 -6.37 -6.57 -16.71
C PRO A 104 -6.06 -6.45 -15.21
N LEU A 105 -5.14 -7.29 -14.72
CA LEU A 105 -4.63 -7.17 -13.35
C LEU A 105 -3.92 -5.83 -13.12
N ILE A 106 -3.25 -5.34 -14.17
CA ILE A 106 -2.64 -4.02 -14.26
C ILE A 106 -3.29 -3.32 -15.44
N GLU A 107 -4.10 -2.30 -15.17
CA GLU A 107 -4.62 -1.43 -16.21
C GLU A 107 -3.52 -0.45 -16.61
N SER A 108 -3.18 -0.39 -17.90
CA SER A 108 -2.16 0.55 -18.39
C SER A 108 -2.66 1.30 -19.61
N SER A 109 -2.40 2.60 -19.64
CA SER A 109 -2.87 3.49 -20.72
C SER A 109 -1.88 4.62 -20.96
N ARG A 110 -1.92 5.19 -22.17
CA ARG A 110 -1.19 6.41 -22.54
C ARG A 110 -2.11 7.59 -22.29
N LEU A 111 -1.64 8.61 -21.58
CA LEU A 111 -2.43 9.78 -21.19
C LEU A 111 -2.16 11.02 -22.06
N GLY A 112 -0.99 11.08 -22.70
CA GLY A 112 -0.62 12.23 -23.52
C GLY A 112 0.63 11.98 -24.36
N ASP A 113 0.82 12.81 -25.38
CA ASP A 113 2.03 12.84 -26.19
C ASP A 113 3.16 13.58 -25.45
N ALA A 114 4.38 13.06 -25.61
CA ALA A 114 5.61 13.66 -25.13
C ALA A 114 6.78 13.01 -25.90
N GLU A 115 7.89 13.72 -26.04
CA GLU A 115 9.07 13.16 -26.67
C GLU A 115 9.64 11.97 -25.87
N PRO A 116 10.25 10.98 -26.53
CA PRO A 116 10.97 9.91 -25.86
C PRO A 116 12.03 10.45 -24.90
N VAL A 117 11.97 10.05 -23.64
CA VAL A 117 12.97 10.41 -22.63
C VAL A 117 14.05 9.34 -22.59
N ALA A 118 15.21 9.65 -23.16
CA ALA A 118 16.35 8.75 -23.12
C ALA A 118 16.81 8.54 -21.68
N THR A 119 16.65 7.32 -21.20
CA THR A 119 17.29 6.83 -19.98
C THR A 119 18.76 6.56 -20.33
N ASN A 120 19.69 7.44 -19.97
CA ASN A 120 21.11 7.21 -20.25
C ASN A 120 21.58 6.00 -19.41
N ARG A 121 21.73 4.83 -20.04
CA ARG A 121 21.78 3.52 -19.37
C ARG A 121 23.12 2.78 -19.48
N SER A 122 24.15 3.38 -20.06
CA SER A 122 25.48 2.76 -20.14
C SER A 122 26.34 3.15 -18.94
N GLY A 123 26.74 2.16 -18.12
CA GLY A 123 27.74 2.33 -17.06
C GLY A 123 27.21 2.46 -15.63
N HIS A 124 25.92 2.24 -15.41
CA HIS A 124 25.32 2.21 -14.06
C HIS A 124 25.29 0.80 -13.48
N ASP A 125 25.50 0.69 -12.17
CA ASP A 125 25.52 -0.60 -11.46
C ASP A 125 24.10 -1.13 -11.20
N ARG A 126 23.08 -0.26 -11.23
CA ARG A 126 21.68 -0.60 -10.93
C ARG A 126 20.70 -0.14 -12.03
N PRO A 127 19.61 -0.90 -12.29
CA PRO A 127 18.77 -0.70 -13.49
C PRO A 127 17.91 0.57 -13.49
N LEU A 128 17.66 1.19 -12.33
CA LEU A 128 16.90 2.44 -12.19
C LEU A 128 17.76 3.61 -11.70
N GLU A 129 19.09 3.49 -11.77
CA GLU A 129 19.97 4.61 -11.47
C GLU A 129 19.67 5.79 -12.40
N GLY A 130 19.61 6.99 -11.82
CA GLY A 130 19.21 8.22 -12.52
C GLY A 130 17.70 8.44 -12.68
N ILE A 131 16.85 7.49 -12.26
CA ILE A 131 15.39 7.65 -12.25
C ILE A 131 14.93 8.33 -10.97
N ARG A 132 14.11 9.37 -11.07
CA ARG A 132 13.51 10.08 -9.93
C ARG A 132 12.04 9.72 -9.75
N VAL A 133 11.66 9.32 -8.54
CA VAL A 133 10.30 8.88 -8.22
C VAL A 133 9.73 9.65 -7.03
N LEU A 134 8.56 10.26 -7.22
CA LEU A 134 7.76 10.81 -6.13
C LEU A 134 6.85 9.73 -5.54
N ASP A 135 6.91 9.56 -4.22
CA ASP A 135 6.10 8.61 -3.46
C ASP A 135 5.05 9.35 -2.62
N LEU A 136 3.79 9.35 -3.07
CA LEU A 136 2.61 9.88 -2.36
C LEU A 136 1.72 8.73 -1.87
N THR A 137 2.34 7.69 -1.35
CA THR A 137 1.65 6.50 -0.86
C THR A 137 1.80 6.36 0.65
N ARG A 138 0.99 5.54 1.31
CA ARG A 138 1.08 5.21 2.74
C ARG A 138 0.78 3.71 2.92
N VAL A 139 0.87 3.20 4.14
CA VAL A 139 0.55 1.80 4.48
C VAL A 139 1.57 0.82 3.86
N ILE A 140 1.16 -0.08 2.96
CA ILE A 140 2.00 -1.21 2.51
C ILE A 140 2.14 -1.26 0.98
N ALA A 141 1.05 -1.33 0.19
CA ALA A 141 1.15 -1.58 -1.26
C ALA A 141 2.04 -0.56 -1.99
N GLY A 142 1.80 0.73 -1.76
CA GLY A 142 2.60 1.80 -2.35
C GLY A 142 4.05 1.80 -1.86
N PRO A 143 4.30 1.79 -0.54
CA PRO A 143 5.67 1.70 -0.02
C PRO A 143 6.43 0.45 -0.46
N VAL A 144 5.76 -0.69 -0.67
CA VAL A 144 6.36 -1.90 -1.27
C VAL A 144 6.79 -1.61 -2.72
N ALA A 145 5.95 -0.95 -3.51
CA ALA A 145 6.31 -0.57 -4.88
C ALA A 145 7.53 0.37 -4.89
N THR A 146 7.46 1.47 -4.13
CA THR A 146 8.47 2.54 -4.20
C THR A 146 9.80 2.15 -3.55
N ARG A 147 9.80 1.36 -2.47
CA ARG A 147 11.05 0.79 -1.93
C ARG A 147 11.68 -0.23 -2.87
N THR A 148 10.88 -0.95 -3.65
CA THR A 148 11.41 -1.85 -4.69
C THR A 148 12.11 -1.06 -5.78
N LEU A 149 11.55 0.08 -6.22
CA LEU A 149 12.21 0.98 -7.16
C LEU A 149 13.50 1.59 -6.57
N ALA A 150 13.49 1.98 -5.30
CA ALA A 150 14.67 2.51 -4.60
C ALA A 150 15.80 1.47 -4.51
N LEU A 151 15.47 0.22 -4.17
CA LEU A 151 16.43 -0.89 -4.14
C LEU A 151 17.12 -1.06 -5.49
N LEU A 152 16.36 -0.93 -6.57
CA LEU A 152 16.80 -1.02 -7.95
C LEU A 152 17.53 0.24 -8.46
N GLY A 153 17.76 1.25 -7.61
CA GLY A 153 18.61 2.40 -7.90
C GLY A 153 17.90 3.73 -8.10
N ALA A 154 16.57 3.76 -8.08
CA ALA A 154 15.83 5.02 -8.23
C ALA A 154 16.08 5.95 -7.03
N GLU A 155 16.18 7.25 -7.29
CA GLU A 155 16.08 8.28 -6.26
C GLU A 155 14.60 8.46 -5.90
N VAL A 156 14.20 7.96 -4.73
CA VAL A 156 12.81 8.02 -4.29
C VAL A 156 12.65 9.06 -3.18
N LEU A 157 11.84 10.09 -3.47
CA LEU A 157 11.44 11.12 -2.51
C LEU A 157 9.98 10.92 -2.13
N ARG A 158 9.77 10.53 -0.87
CA ARG A 158 8.44 10.43 -0.27
C ARG A 158 7.97 11.78 0.21
N ILE A 159 6.77 12.18 -0.20
CA ILE A 159 6.10 13.41 0.23
C ILE A 159 4.84 13.02 1.02
N ASP A 160 4.82 13.37 2.30
CA ASP A 160 3.66 13.22 3.17
C ASP A 160 3.07 14.59 3.56
N PRO A 161 1.76 14.67 3.87
CA PRO A 161 1.21 15.86 4.50
C PRO A 161 1.77 16.01 5.94
N PRO A 162 1.88 17.24 6.49
CA PRO A 162 2.37 17.44 7.85
C PRO A 162 1.50 16.81 8.96
N SER A 163 0.24 16.47 8.66
CA SER A 163 -0.66 15.80 9.60
C SER A 163 -1.81 15.09 8.88
N PRO A 164 -2.29 13.94 9.39
CA PRO A 164 -1.70 13.18 10.49
C PRO A 164 -0.46 12.40 10.05
N PRO A 165 0.51 12.15 10.95
CA PRO A 165 1.71 11.38 10.65
C PRO A 165 1.36 9.94 10.26
N GLU A 166 2.26 9.30 9.51
CA GLU A 166 2.22 7.84 9.32
C GLU A 166 2.60 7.11 10.61
N LEU A 167 2.11 5.88 10.78
CA LEU A 167 2.58 5.04 11.88
C LEU A 167 4.09 4.84 11.69
N GLU A 168 4.86 5.20 12.71
CA GLU A 168 6.32 5.26 12.63
C GLU A 168 6.93 3.96 12.09
N TRP A 169 6.46 2.81 12.58
CA TRP A 169 6.98 1.52 12.12
C TRP A 169 6.68 1.26 10.63
N GLN A 170 5.54 1.71 10.09
CA GLN A 170 5.21 1.55 8.67
C GLN A 170 6.10 2.45 7.82
N HIS A 171 6.31 3.70 8.28
CA HIS A 171 7.22 4.64 7.65
C HIS A 171 8.64 4.06 7.57
N LEU A 172 9.16 3.52 8.68
CA LEU A 172 10.51 2.99 8.76
C LEU A 172 10.68 1.65 8.03
N GLU A 173 9.67 0.77 8.03
CA GLU A 173 9.69 -0.51 7.30
C GLU A 173 9.65 -0.30 5.78
N GLY A 174 8.86 0.67 5.33
CA GLY A 174 8.73 1.06 3.94
C GLY A 174 9.81 2.05 3.46
N GLY A 175 10.54 2.70 4.37
CA GLY A 175 11.50 3.78 4.14
C GLY A 175 12.89 3.46 3.56
N PRO A 176 13.44 2.23 3.61
CA PRO A 176 14.80 1.95 3.15
C PRO A 176 15.02 2.37 1.70
N GLY A 177 16.15 3.04 1.43
CA GLY A 177 16.50 3.61 0.13
C GLY A 177 15.74 4.89 -0.25
N LYS A 178 14.84 5.40 0.60
CA LYS A 178 14.02 6.59 0.32
C LYS A 178 14.35 7.76 1.24
N ARG A 179 14.19 8.97 0.71
CA ARG A 179 14.14 10.22 1.50
C ARG A 179 12.69 10.56 1.84
N SER A 180 12.48 11.30 2.92
CA SER A 180 11.15 11.67 3.44
C SER A 180 11.05 13.14 3.77
N ALA A 181 10.18 13.85 3.05
CA ALA A 181 9.91 15.28 3.26
C ALA A 181 8.39 15.53 3.45
N LEU A 182 8.06 16.68 4.03
CA LEU A 182 6.67 17.09 4.27
C LEU A 182 6.32 18.29 3.40
N LEU A 183 5.13 18.25 2.79
CA LEU A 183 4.52 19.38 2.09
C LEU A 183 3.01 19.36 2.30
N ASP A 184 2.44 20.49 2.74
CA ASP A 184 1.02 20.77 2.73
C ASP A 184 0.60 21.36 1.38
N LEU A 185 0.15 20.48 0.49
CA LEU A 185 -0.28 20.85 -0.87
C LEU A 185 -1.55 21.72 -0.91
N ARG A 186 -2.13 22.09 0.24
CA ARG A 186 -3.19 23.11 0.32
C ARG A 186 -2.62 24.53 0.38
N SER A 187 -1.34 24.67 0.74
CA SER A 187 -0.61 25.92 0.66
C SER A 187 -0.13 26.14 -0.77
N ALA A 188 -0.40 27.31 -1.35
CA ALA A 188 -0.01 27.63 -2.72
C ALA A 188 1.52 27.52 -2.92
N ASP A 189 2.30 28.09 -2.01
CA ASP A 189 3.77 28.07 -2.08
C ASP A 189 4.36 26.66 -1.99
N GLU A 190 3.74 25.77 -1.19
CA GLU A 190 4.20 24.39 -1.05
C GLU A 190 3.71 23.50 -2.19
N ALA A 191 2.53 23.80 -2.75
CA ALA A 191 2.05 23.18 -3.97
C ALA A 191 2.92 23.55 -5.18
N GLU A 192 3.38 24.80 -5.28
CA GLU A 192 4.35 25.24 -6.30
C GLU A 192 5.68 24.50 -6.16
N ARG A 193 6.21 24.39 -4.93
CA ARG A 193 7.42 23.59 -4.68
C ARG A 193 7.24 22.11 -5.04
N PHE A 194 6.05 21.55 -4.80
CA PHE A 194 5.75 20.19 -5.23
C PHE A 194 5.69 20.06 -6.75
N ASP A 195 5.20 21.09 -7.43
CA ASP A 195 5.18 21.14 -8.89
C ASP A 195 6.58 21.21 -9.50
N ASP A 196 7.50 21.95 -8.87
CA ASP A 196 8.92 21.96 -9.23
C ASP A 196 9.56 20.56 -9.10
N LEU A 197 9.19 19.82 -8.05
CA LEU A 197 9.63 18.44 -7.87
C LEU A 197 9.09 17.53 -8.99
N LEU A 198 7.82 17.69 -9.36
CA LEU A 198 7.18 16.96 -10.45
C LEU A 198 7.87 17.21 -11.80
N ALA A 199 8.29 18.46 -12.07
CA ALA A 199 9.00 18.82 -13.30
C ALA A 199 10.34 18.06 -13.46
N GLY A 200 10.95 17.65 -12.34
CA GLY A 200 12.17 16.83 -12.33
C GLY A 200 11.94 15.33 -12.11
N ALA A 201 10.68 14.87 -12.01
CA ALA A 201 10.34 13.48 -11.71
C ALA A 201 10.16 12.66 -12.99
N ASP A 202 10.60 11.40 -12.96
CA ASP A 202 10.30 10.44 -14.01
C ASP A 202 8.99 9.71 -13.75
N ALA A 203 8.69 9.46 -12.48
CA ALA A 203 7.46 8.80 -12.07
C ALA A 203 6.89 9.36 -10.77
N ILE A 204 5.59 9.21 -10.60
CA ILE A 204 4.88 9.46 -9.36
C ILE A 204 3.99 8.26 -9.01
N VAL A 205 3.94 7.91 -7.72
CA VAL A 205 3.05 6.86 -7.21
C VAL A 205 2.03 7.46 -6.26
N LEU A 206 0.75 7.30 -6.59
CA LEU A 206 -0.39 7.90 -5.91
C LEU A 206 -1.15 6.84 -5.11
N GLY A 207 -1.27 7.03 -3.79
CA GLY A 207 -1.96 6.11 -2.88
C GLY A 207 -3.21 6.70 -2.21
N TYR A 208 -3.74 7.81 -2.72
CA TYR A 208 -4.90 8.51 -2.18
C TYR A 208 -6.14 8.38 -3.08
N ARG A 209 -7.32 8.65 -2.51
CA ARG A 209 -8.59 8.60 -3.22
C ARG A 209 -8.64 9.62 -4.38
N PRO A 210 -9.24 9.27 -5.54
CA PRO A 210 -9.30 10.15 -6.71
C PRO A 210 -9.80 11.57 -6.42
N ALA A 211 -10.89 11.74 -5.67
CA ALA A 211 -11.44 13.06 -5.38
C ALA A 211 -10.50 13.91 -4.50
N SER A 212 -9.75 13.28 -3.59
CA SER A 212 -8.73 13.99 -2.79
C SER A 212 -7.56 14.44 -3.65
N LEU A 213 -7.13 13.60 -4.60
CA LEU A 213 -6.09 13.95 -5.57
C LEU A 213 -6.56 15.06 -6.51
N GLY A 214 -7.78 14.96 -7.05
CA GLY A 214 -8.36 15.96 -7.95
C GLY A 214 -8.48 17.34 -7.31
N ARG A 215 -8.85 17.44 -6.02
CA ARG A 215 -8.87 18.71 -5.28
C ARG A 215 -7.49 19.38 -5.16
N LEU A 216 -6.42 18.62 -5.31
CA LEU A 216 -5.03 19.09 -5.28
C LEU A 216 -4.43 19.22 -6.69
N GLY A 217 -5.22 19.04 -7.76
CA GLY A 217 -4.74 19.04 -9.14
C GLY A 217 -3.85 17.83 -9.49
N LEU A 218 -3.97 16.73 -8.73
CA LEU A 218 -3.16 15.52 -8.87
C LEU A 218 -3.92 14.38 -9.56
N SER A 219 -4.94 14.70 -10.35
CA SER A 219 -5.53 13.69 -11.24
C SER A 219 -4.46 13.24 -12.25
N PRO A 220 -4.44 11.94 -12.64
CA PRO A 220 -3.47 11.48 -13.65
C PRO A 220 -3.50 12.29 -14.95
N GLU A 221 -4.69 12.71 -15.38
CA GLU A 221 -4.91 13.50 -16.58
C GLU A 221 -4.30 14.91 -16.44
N ASP A 222 -4.55 15.60 -15.33
CA ASP A 222 -3.96 16.92 -15.06
C ASP A 222 -2.43 16.85 -14.95
N LEU A 223 -1.92 15.80 -14.30
CA LEU A 223 -0.49 15.55 -14.17
C LEU A 223 0.15 15.33 -15.54
N ALA A 224 -0.47 14.54 -16.41
CA ALA A 224 0.06 14.27 -17.75
C ALA A 224 0.07 15.51 -18.65
N VAL A 225 -0.88 16.44 -18.47
CA VAL A 225 -0.92 17.72 -19.18
C VAL A 225 0.16 18.67 -18.68
N ARG A 226 0.32 18.79 -17.36
CA ARG A 226 1.29 19.73 -16.75
C ARG A 226 2.73 19.24 -16.84
N HIS A 227 2.93 17.92 -16.78
CA HIS A 227 4.23 17.25 -16.82
C HIS A 227 4.25 16.16 -17.90
N PRO A 228 4.35 16.54 -19.19
CA PRO A 228 4.42 15.58 -20.29
C PRO A 228 5.62 14.63 -20.15
N GLY A 229 5.39 13.33 -20.34
CA GLY A 229 6.41 12.29 -20.15
C GLY A 229 6.40 11.67 -18.74
N LEU A 230 5.53 12.11 -17.83
CA LEU A 230 5.44 11.52 -16.51
C LEU A 230 4.83 10.09 -16.56
N VAL A 231 5.44 9.16 -15.82
CA VAL A 231 4.85 7.84 -15.55
C VAL A 231 4.10 7.88 -14.22
N ILE A 232 2.81 7.53 -14.24
CA ILE A 232 1.92 7.65 -13.08
C ILE A 232 1.51 6.26 -12.65
N GLY A 233 1.84 5.87 -11.43
CA GLY A 233 1.28 4.70 -10.76
C GLY A 233 0.15 5.12 -9.82
N GLN A 234 -1.02 4.48 -9.91
CA GLN A 234 -2.15 4.78 -9.04
C GLN A 234 -2.68 3.50 -8.38
N LEU A 235 -2.89 3.58 -7.06
CA LEU A 235 -3.40 2.50 -6.23
C LEU A 235 -4.78 2.82 -5.66
N ALA A 236 -5.64 1.81 -5.60
CA ALA A 236 -6.89 1.85 -4.86
C ALA A 236 -7.15 0.52 -4.14
N ALA A 237 -7.98 0.54 -3.10
CA ALA A 237 -8.38 -0.71 -2.45
C ALA A 237 -9.44 -1.47 -3.29
N TRP A 238 -10.44 -0.76 -3.82
CA TRP A 238 -11.65 -1.39 -4.37
C TRP A 238 -11.83 -1.28 -5.88
N GLY A 239 -11.02 -0.47 -6.57
CA GLY A 239 -11.17 -0.18 -8.00
C GLY A 239 -11.11 1.32 -8.27
N PHE A 240 -11.40 1.72 -9.52
CA PHE A 240 -11.31 3.12 -9.97
C PHE A 240 -12.64 3.73 -10.44
N ASP A 241 -13.70 2.94 -10.51
CA ASP A 241 -15.05 3.45 -10.79
C ASP A 241 -15.52 4.37 -9.65
N ASP A 242 -16.35 5.37 -9.96
CA ASP A 242 -16.68 6.51 -9.07
C ASP A 242 -16.99 6.11 -7.61
N ALA A 243 -17.82 5.10 -7.39
CA ALA A 243 -18.17 4.66 -6.04
C ALA A 243 -17.07 3.83 -5.36
N ALA A 244 -16.32 3.03 -6.12
CA ALA A 244 -15.29 2.14 -5.61
C ALA A 244 -13.98 2.88 -5.30
N GLY A 245 -13.59 3.82 -6.16
CA GLY A 245 -12.36 4.61 -6.01
C GLY A 245 -12.36 5.50 -4.76
N GLU A 246 -13.54 5.97 -4.35
CA GLU A 246 -13.69 6.82 -3.15
C GLU A 246 -13.79 6.02 -1.84
N ARG A 247 -13.91 4.70 -1.93
CA ARG A 247 -14.01 3.85 -0.74
C ARG A 247 -12.64 3.64 -0.13
N GLY A 248 -12.50 3.98 1.16
CA GLY A 248 -11.31 3.63 1.95
C GLY A 248 -11.17 2.12 2.10
N GLY A 249 -9.95 1.61 2.09
CA GLY A 249 -9.71 0.19 2.28
C GLY A 249 -8.28 -0.11 2.71
N PHE A 250 -8.14 -1.29 3.27
CA PHE A 250 -6.89 -1.92 3.70
C PHE A 250 -6.97 -3.36 3.22
N ASP A 251 -5.83 -4.00 3.01
CA ASP A 251 -5.76 -5.42 2.61
C ASP A 251 -6.68 -6.29 3.48
N SER A 252 -6.57 -6.22 4.81
CA SER A 252 -7.44 -6.98 5.71
C SER A 252 -8.95 -6.75 5.52
N LEU A 253 -9.38 -5.56 5.08
CA LEU A 253 -10.79 -5.28 4.76
C LEU A 253 -11.18 -5.88 3.41
N VAL A 254 -10.28 -5.86 2.44
CA VAL A 254 -10.51 -6.49 1.14
C VAL A 254 -10.58 -8.00 1.28
N GLN A 255 -9.71 -8.62 2.10
CA GLN A 255 -9.82 -10.05 2.43
C GLN A 255 -11.18 -10.40 3.03
N ALA A 256 -11.67 -9.60 3.97
CA ALA A 256 -12.96 -9.80 4.62
C ALA A 256 -14.14 -9.68 3.64
N SER A 257 -14.13 -8.67 2.78
CA SER A 257 -15.24 -8.37 1.86
C SER A 257 -15.21 -9.15 0.55
N SER A 258 -14.18 -9.96 0.30
CA SER A 258 -14.02 -10.75 -0.95
C SER A 258 -14.26 -12.25 -0.78
N GLY A 259 -14.51 -12.74 0.43
CA GLY A 259 -14.64 -14.17 0.71
C GLY A 259 -13.37 -14.85 1.20
N ILE A 260 -12.19 -14.24 1.02
CA ILE A 260 -10.90 -14.79 1.48
C ILE A 260 -10.97 -15.15 2.96
N ALA A 261 -11.62 -14.33 3.78
CA ALA A 261 -11.69 -14.59 5.21
C ALA A 261 -12.41 -15.90 5.58
N PHE A 262 -13.45 -16.30 4.85
CA PHE A 262 -14.10 -17.60 5.10
C PHE A 262 -13.32 -18.77 4.49
N VAL A 263 -12.55 -18.54 3.43
CA VAL A 263 -11.65 -19.56 2.86
C VAL A 263 -10.51 -19.90 3.83
N GLU A 264 -9.93 -18.87 4.47
CA GLU A 264 -8.83 -19.02 5.43
C GLU A 264 -9.31 -19.31 6.87
N GLY A 265 -10.63 -19.32 7.09
CA GLY A 265 -11.27 -19.47 8.38
C GLY A 265 -11.57 -20.92 8.76
N ALA A 266 -12.12 -21.09 9.96
CA ALA A 266 -12.84 -22.31 10.32
C ALA A 266 -14.28 -22.26 9.74
N PRO A 267 -15.03 -23.39 9.65
CA PRO A 267 -16.31 -23.46 8.96
C PRO A 267 -17.31 -22.32 9.22
N ASP A 268 -17.33 -21.76 10.43
CA ASP A 268 -18.24 -20.65 10.82
C ASP A 268 -17.50 -19.41 11.38
N THR A 269 -16.17 -19.36 11.25
CA THR A 269 -15.35 -18.30 11.85
C THR A 269 -14.33 -17.78 10.84
N PRO A 270 -14.39 -16.48 10.46
CA PRO A 270 -13.47 -15.92 9.50
C PRO A 270 -12.02 -15.91 10.01
N GLY A 271 -11.10 -16.24 9.11
CA GLY A 271 -9.66 -16.15 9.27
C GLY A 271 -9.05 -15.06 8.41
N ALA A 272 -7.72 -15.02 8.36
CA ALA A 272 -6.97 -14.10 7.52
C ALA A 272 -5.80 -14.84 6.89
N LEU A 273 -5.37 -14.36 5.72
CA LEU A 273 -4.11 -14.79 5.13
C LEU A 273 -2.96 -14.57 6.12
N PRO A 274 -1.90 -15.39 6.07
CA PRO A 274 -0.76 -15.29 6.99
C PRO A 274 0.10 -14.02 6.78
N ALA A 275 -0.32 -13.12 5.91
CA ALA A 275 0.37 -11.93 5.41
C ALA A 275 -0.67 -10.89 4.92
N GLN A 276 -0.28 -9.62 4.79
CA GLN A 276 -1.00 -8.65 3.95
C GLN A 276 -0.63 -8.90 2.48
N ALA A 277 -1.03 -10.07 1.97
CA ALA A 277 -0.55 -10.57 0.68
C ALA A 277 -1.07 -9.78 -0.52
N LEU A 278 -2.26 -9.18 -0.42
CA LEU A 278 -2.83 -8.36 -1.47
C LEU A 278 -2.02 -7.06 -1.61
N ASP A 279 -1.65 -6.42 -0.50
CA ASP A 279 -0.82 -5.22 -0.49
C ASP A 279 0.55 -5.51 -1.11
N HIS A 280 1.24 -6.54 -0.64
CA HIS A 280 2.56 -6.90 -1.15
C HIS A 280 2.53 -7.28 -2.65
N ALA A 281 1.61 -8.15 -3.06
CA ALA A 281 1.50 -8.55 -4.47
C ALA A 281 1.18 -7.35 -5.37
N THR A 282 0.24 -6.50 -4.97
CA THR A 282 -0.13 -5.30 -5.72
C THR A 282 1.05 -4.32 -5.81
N GLY A 283 1.80 -4.14 -4.72
CA GLY A 283 2.99 -3.28 -4.72
C GLY A 283 4.09 -3.75 -5.67
N TYR A 284 4.41 -5.05 -5.67
CA TYR A 284 5.41 -5.59 -6.59
C TYR A 284 4.98 -5.51 -8.06
N LEU A 285 3.72 -5.81 -8.34
CA LEU A 285 3.16 -5.68 -9.69
C LEU A 285 3.17 -4.22 -10.17
N LEU A 286 2.89 -3.27 -9.28
CA LEU A 286 2.97 -1.85 -9.62
C LEU A 286 4.40 -1.39 -9.88
N ALA A 287 5.38 -1.82 -9.10
CA ALA A 287 6.79 -1.54 -9.38
C ALA A 287 7.20 -2.08 -10.77
N ALA A 288 6.82 -3.32 -11.09
CA ALA A 288 7.07 -3.90 -12.41
C ALA A 288 6.36 -3.12 -13.55
N ALA A 289 5.13 -2.65 -13.31
CA ALA A 289 4.40 -1.82 -14.25
C ALA A 289 5.12 -0.49 -14.52
N ILE A 290 5.54 0.21 -13.46
CA ILE A 290 6.27 1.47 -13.56
C ILE A 290 7.57 1.27 -14.35
N MET A 291 8.36 0.25 -14.05
CA MET A 291 9.58 -0.07 -14.80
C MET A 291 9.31 -0.33 -16.29
N THR A 292 8.22 -1.07 -16.58
CA THR A 292 7.80 -1.36 -17.96
C THR A 292 7.39 -0.09 -18.70
N LEU A 293 6.63 0.79 -18.04
CA LEU A 293 6.19 2.06 -18.61
C LEU A 293 7.32 3.08 -18.77
N LEU A 294 8.28 3.14 -17.84
CA LEU A 294 9.50 3.93 -17.99
C LEU A 294 10.31 3.47 -19.21
N ARG A 295 10.43 2.16 -19.42
CA ARG A 295 11.07 1.61 -20.62
C ARG A 295 10.28 1.95 -21.88
N ARG A 296 8.95 1.86 -21.84
CA ARG A 296 8.09 2.18 -22.98
C ARG A 296 8.19 3.66 -23.35
N ARG A 297 8.09 4.56 -22.38
CA ARG A 297 8.33 6.00 -22.54
C ARG A 297 9.68 6.30 -23.19
N SER A 298 10.73 5.58 -22.84
CA SER A 298 12.06 5.81 -23.43
C SER A 298 12.17 5.48 -24.92
N ILE A 299 11.22 4.72 -25.47
CA ILE A 299 11.18 4.29 -26.87
C ILE A 299 10.08 5.05 -27.62
N ASP A 300 8.88 5.06 -27.05
CA ASP A 300 7.65 5.55 -27.69
C ASP A 300 7.30 7.00 -27.28
N GLY A 301 7.95 7.55 -26.27
CA GLY A 301 7.54 8.81 -25.63
C GLY A 301 6.21 8.70 -24.89
N GLY A 302 5.60 9.85 -24.61
CA GLY A 302 4.30 9.99 -23.96
C GLY A 302 4.28 9.89 -22.43
N SER A 303 3.17 10.36 -21.86
CA SER A 303 2.81 10.16 -20.45
C SER A 303 2.03 8.86 -20.30
N TRP A 304 2.28 8.11 -19.23
CA TRP A 304 1.70 6.77 -19.06
C TRP A 304 1.08 6.60 -17.67
N LEU A 305 0.02 5.80 -17.60
CA LEU A 305 -0.66 5.45 -16.36
C LEU A 305 -0.63 3.93 -16.15
N ALA A 306 -0.34 3.50 -14.93
CA ALA A 306 -0.59 2.17 -14.41
C ALA A 306 -1.55 2.24 -13.22
N ARG A 307 -2.64 1.49 -13.29
CA ARG A 307 -3.69 1.42 -12.27
C ARG A 307 -3.80 0.00 -11.73
N MET A 308 -3.87 -0.12 -10.41
CA MET A 308 -4.06 -1.41 -9.73
C MET A 308 -4.97 -1.27 -8.51
N SER A 309 -5.72 -2.34 -8.21
CA SER A 309 -6.52 -2.40 -6.98
C SER A 309 -6.35 -3.70 -6.20
N LEU A 310 -6.39 -3.60 -4.87
CA LEU A 310 -6.31 -4.76 -3.98
C LEU A 310 -7.46 -5.75 -4.25
N ARG A 311 -8.67 -5.24 -4.52
CA ARG A 311 -9.85 -6.07 -4.84
C ARG A 311 -9.67 -6.87 -6.13
N ARG A 312 -8.99 -6.31 -7.13
CA ARG A 312 -8.65 -7.03 -8.37
C ARG A 312 -7.57 -8.08 -8.12
N THR A 313 -6.57 -7.79 -7.28
CA THR A 313 -5.57 -8.77 -6.82
C THR A 313 -6.21 -9.91 -6.02
N ALA A 314 -7.18 -9.62 -5.15
CA ALA A 314 -7.95 -10.62 -4.43
C ALA A 314 -8.74 -11.54 -5.37
N ALA A 315 -9.39 -10.98 -6.39
CA ALA A 315 -10.07 -11.76 -7.41
C ALA A 315 -9.09 -12.68 -8.17
N GLU A 316 -7.87 -12.21 -8.45
CA GLU A 316 -6.83 -13.04 -9.07
C GLU A 316 -6.47 -14.22 -8.17
N LEU A 317 -6.16 -13.95 -6.89
CA LEU A 317 -5.81 -14.97 -5.91
C LEU A 317 -6.91 -16.02 -5.74
N LEU A 318 -8.17 -15.59 -5.61
CA LEU A 318 -9.32 -16.50 -5.48
C LEU A 318 -9.53 -17.37 -6.72
N GLY A 319 -9.06 -16.93 -7.90
CA GLY A 319 -9.10 -17.70 -9.14
C GLY A 319 -8.00 -18.75 -9.29
N LEU A 320 -6.98 -18.74 -8.43
CA LEU A 320 -5.89 -19.72 -8.48
C LEU A 320 -6.30 -21.08 -7.90
N PRO A 321 -5.69 -22.19 -8.35
CA PRO A 321 -5.94 -23.51 -7.79
C PRO A 321 -5.66 -23.56 -6.28
N ARG A 322 -6.56 -24.19 -5.52
CA ARG A 322 -6.44 -24.36 -4.05
C ARG A 322 -6.14 -25.81 -3.69
N ARG A 323 -5.46 -26.00 -2.57
CA ARG A 323 -5.33 -27.32 -1.95
C ARG A 323 -6.55 -27.58 -1.09
N VAL A 324 -7.07 -28.81 -1.14
CA VAL A 324 -8.19 -29.24 -0.28
C VAL A 324 -7.73 -29.35 1.17
N GLU A 325 -6.52 -29.84 1.38
CA GLU A 325 -5.89 -29.94 2.70
C GLU A 325 -4.91 -28.77 2.92
N PRO A 326 -5.01 -28.04 4.04
CA PRO A 326 -4.06 -27.00 4.38
C PRO A 326 -2.65 -27.60 4.55
N GLY A 327 -1.66 -26.99 3.89
CA GLY A 327 -0.25 -27.33 4.12
C GLY A 327 0.26 -26.78 5.47
N PRO A 328 1.49 -27.12 5.88
CA PRO A 328 2.12 -26.48 7.03
C PRO A 328 2.09 -24.95 6.85
N ALA A 329 1.44 -24.26 7.79
CA ALA A 329 1.21 -22.84 7.70
C ALA A 329 2.44 -22.06 8.20
N GLY A 330 2.91 -21.12 7.37
CA GLY A 330 3.91 -20.13 7.74
C GLY A 330 5.35 -20.55 7.48
N LEU A 331 6.24 -19.57 7.64
CA LEU A 331 7.68 -19.75 7.58
C LEU A 331 8.19 -20.10 8.98
N ASP A 332 9.15 -21.02 9.10
CA ASP A 332 9.93 -21.17 10.33
C ASP A 332 10.82 -19.95 10.57
N ASP A 333 11.40 -19.83 11.77
CA ASP A 333 12.21 -18.67 12.13
C ASP A 333 13.43 -18.54 11.20
N ALA A 334 14.10 -19.64 10.83
CA ALA A 334 15.25 -19.62 9.93
C ALA A 334 14.89 -19.09 8.53
N ALA A 335 13.76 -19.53 7.97
CA ALA A 335 13.25 -19.09 6.68
C ALA A 335 12.85 -17.61 6.73
N ARG A 336 12.25 -17.14 7.84
CA ARG A 336 11.98 -15.71 8.05
C ARG A 336 13.28 -14.91 8.06
N GLU A 337 14.31 -15.37 8.77
CA GLU A 337 15.57 -14.63 8.86
C GLU A 337 16.40 -14.64 7.57
N SER A 338 16.21 -15.65 6.69
CA SER A 338 17.00 -15.82 5.46
C SER A 338 16.92 -14.67 4.44
N HIS A 339 15.90 -13.83 4.54
CA HIS A 339 15.62 -12.75 3.57
C HIS A 339 15.51 -11.38 4.27
N ALA A 340 16.12 -11.24 5.45
CA ALA A 340 16.16 -10.00 6.20
C ALA A 340 17.59 -9.51 6.43
N GLY A 341 17.75 -8.18 6.38
CA GLY A 341 19.02 -7.50 6.60
C GLY A 341 18.91 -6.47 7.71
N THR A 342 20.05 -6.09 8.26
CA THR A 342 20.16 -4.98 9.21
C THR A 342 20.76 -3.77 8.51
N VAL A 343 20.11 -2.61 8.66
CA VAL A 343 20.63 -1.31 8.22
C VAL A 343 20.63 -0.35 9.41
N SER A 344 21.64 0.50 9.50
CA SER A 344 21.78 1.47 10.60
C SER A 344 21.90 2.87 10.01
N GLY A 345 21.18 3.84 10.58
CA GLY A 345 21.15 5.21 10.07
C GLY A 345 20.60 6.22 11.05
N LEU A 346 20.13 7.35 10.51
CA LEU A 346 19.55 8.46 11.27
C LEU A 346 18.31 8.06 12.09
N ALA A 347 17.58 7.05 11.63
CA ALA A 347 16.43 6.49 12.33
C ALA A 347 16.75 5.26 13.20
N GLY A 348 18.00 5.09 13.64
CA GLY A 348 18.42 3.96 14.48
C GLY A 348 18.80 2.71 13.70
N VAL A 349 18.76 1.55 14.38
CA VAL A 349 19.12 0.24 13.84
C VAL A 349 17.86 -0.51 13.42
N GLN A 350 17.82 -0.93 12.16
CA GLN A 350 16.62 -1.48 11.54
C GLN A 350 16.89 -2.87 10.98
N ARG A 351 16.17 -3.87 11.47
CA ARG A 351 16.09 -5.19 10.84
C ARG A 351 14.85 -5.23 9.98
N ILE A 352 15.01 -5.51 8.69
CA ILE A 352 13.95 -5.39 7.69
C ILE A 352 14.09 -6.48 6.62
N ALA A 353 12.96 -6.97 6.12
CA ALA A 353 12.96 -7.91 5.00
C ALA A 353 13.30 -7.19 3.68
N ALA A 354 14.12 -7.82 2.85
CA ALA A 354 14.33 -7.35 1.49
C ALA A 354 13.07 -7.60 0.62
N PRO A 355 12.81 -6.78 -0.41
CA PRO A 355 11.82 -7.03 -1.45
C PRO A 355 11.90 -8.46 -2.02
N ALA A 356 10.75 -9.02 -2.39
CA ALA A 356 10.66 -10.32 -3.06
C ALA A 356 11.00 -10.22 -4.55
N ILE A 357 12.18 -9.71 -4.86
CA ILE A 357 12.74 -9.68 -6.23
C ILE A 357 14.14 -10.32 -6.23
N ALA A 358 14.47 -11.01 -7.31
CA ALA A 358 15.78 -11.63 -7.50
C ALA A 358 16.75 -10.61 -8.10
N SER A 359 17.95 -10.50 -7.55
CA SER A 359 19.05 -9.69 -8.12
C SER A 359 20.06 -10.58 -8.83
N PRO A 360 20.57 -10.22 -10.02
CA PRO A 360 21.57 -11.00 -10.75
C PRO A 360 22.85 -11.28 -9.95
N ASP A 361 23.21 -10.37 -9.05
CA ASP A 361 24.40 -10.33 -8.22
C ASP A 361 24.15 -10.79 -6.77
N GLY A 362 22.91 -11.19 -6.43
CA GLY A 362 22.54 -11.75 -5.12
C GLY A 362 22.64 -10.79 -3.93
N LEU A 363 23.16 -9.58 -4.11
CA LEU A 363 23.36 -8.57 -3.07
C LEU A 363 22.27 -7.50 -3.14
N MET A 364 21.11 -7.77 -2.53
CA MET A 364 20.11 -6.73 -2.28
C MET A 364 20.53 -5.84 -1.12
N ARG A 365 21.40 -4.86 -1.41
CA ARG A 365 21.82 -3.84 -0.44
C ARG A 365 21.03 -2.56 -0.67
N TRP A 366 20.35 -2.11 0.38
CA TRP A 366 19.75 -0.79 0.38
C TRP A 366 20.84 0.27 0.19
N SER A 367 20.59 1.25 -0.69
CA SER A 367 21.50 2.40 -0.88
C SER A 367 21.60 3.27 0.37
N ALA A 368 20.52 3.32 1.16
CA ALA A 368 20.46 4.06 2.41
C ALA A 368 19.52 3.37 3.41
N PRO A 369 19.79 3.49 4.72
CA PRO A 369 18.82 3.17 5.77
C PRO A 369 17.58 4.08 5.66
N PRO A 370 16.44 3.74 6.29
CA PRO A 370 15.29 4.64 6.35
C PRO A 370 15.65 5.93 7.10
N HIS A 371 15.15 7.06 6.61
CA HIS A 371 15.26 8.35 7.28
C HIS A 371 14.07 8.58 8.23
N PRO A 372 14.23 9.37 9.31
CA PRO A 372 13.10 9.79 10.14
C PRO A 372 12.00 10.46 9.32
N TRP A 373 10.76 10.38 9.77
CA TRP A 373 9.61 10.93 9.05
C TRP A 373 9.74 12.44 8.87
N GLY A 374 9.73 12.92 7.62
CA GLY A 374 9.80 14.33 7.30
C GLY A 374 11.15 15.01 7.55
N SER A 375 12.24 14.26 7.77
CA SER A 375 13.55 14.85 8.11
C SER A 375 14.31 15.43 6.91
N ASP A 376 13.95 15.07 5.69
CA ASP A 376 14.62 15.53 4.48
C ASP A 376 14.01 16.82 3.92
N ARG A 377 14.80 17.54 3.13
CA ARG A 377 14.29 18.66 2.33
C ARG A 377 13.47 18.14 1.14
N PRO A 378 12.39 18.85 0.75
CA PRO A 378 11.63 18.57 -0.47
C PRO A 378 12.40 19.05 -1.72
N SER A 379 13.50 18.38 -2.04
CA SER A 379 14.35 18.65 -3.21
C SER A 379 15.02 17.36 -3.68
N TRP A 380 15.25 17.21 -4.98
CA TRP A 380 16.14 16.17 -5.51
C TRP A 380 17.59 16.38 -5.02
N ALA A 381 18.37 15.30 -4.99
CA ALA A 381 19.76 15.28 -4.56
C ALA A 381 20.74 15.85 -5.60
#